data_AF-E0RXQ7-F1
#
_entry.id   AF-E0RXQ7-F1
#
_cell.length_a   1.000
_cell.length_b   1.000
_cell.length_c   1.000
_cell.angle_alpha   90.00
_cell.angle_beta   90.00
_cell.angle_gamma   90.00
#
_symmetry.space_group_name_H-M   'P 1'
#
loop_
_entity.id
_entity.type
_entity.pdbx_description
1 polymer ?
#
loop_
_entity_poly.entity_id
_entity_poly.type
_entity_poly.pdbx_seq_one_letter_code
_entity_poly.pdbx_strand_id
1 'polypeptide(L)'
;MSLGREDLIHSLAKSMGMGDAQKAKYTAGKYNADTGSIFSNGHVINKQTIEQSRLYFLNQYRKLASKDDEGAKDLAAIYEVAFEAINMMVESGKPDSPQ
;
A
#
# COMPACT_ATOMS: atom_id res chain seq x y z
N MET A 1 -1.87 29.01 -2.97
CA MET A 1 -2.58 28.52 -4.17
C MET A 1 -1.54 28.05 -5.20
N SER A 2 -1.19 26.76 -5.22
CA SER A 2 -0.26 26.17 -6.19
C SER A 2 -1.00 25.32 -7.22
N LEU A 3 -2.10 25.83 -7.78
CA LEU A 3 -2.89 25.11 -8.80
C LEU A 3 -2.24 25.13 -10.20
N GLY A 4 -1.31 26.04 -10.48
CA GLY A 4 -0.82 26.25 -11.85
C GLY A 4 0.19 25.22 -12.36
N ARG A 5 0.90 24.49 -11.48
CA ARG A 5 1.95 23.54 -11.92
C ARG A 5 1.36 22.22 -12.39
N GLU A 6 0.36 21.70 -11.69
CA GLU A 6 -0.27 20.42 -12.00
C GLU A 6 -1.09 20.48 -13.29
N ASP A 7 -1.76 21.61 -13.54
CA ASP A 7 -2.52 21.83 -14.79
C ASP A 7 -1.61 22.00 -16.01
N LEU A 8 -0.41 22.58 -15.83
CA LEU A 8 0.59 22.68 -16.90
C LEU A 8 1.15 21.30 -17.26
N ILE A 9 1.48 20.50 -16.25
CA ILE A 9 1.98 19.13 -16.43
C ILE A 9 0.93 18.25 -17.10
N HIS A 10 -0.35 18.40 -16.72
CA HIS A 10 -1.47 17.72 -17.37
C HIS A 10 -1.61 18.09 -18.84
N SER A 11 -1.55 19.38 -19.15
CA SER A 11 -1.67 19.87 -20.52
C SER A 11 -0.51 19.38 -21.39
N LEU A 12 0.71 19.31 -20.84
CA LEU A 12 1.88 18.81 -21.54
C LEU A 12 1.80 17.30 -21.82
N ALA A 13 1.43 16.49 -20.81
CA ALA A 13 1.31 15.05 -20.94
C ALA A 13 0.24 14.64 -21.96
N LYS A 14 -0.89 15.37 -21.97
CA LYS A 14 -1.97 15.20 -22.95
C LYS A 14 -1.53 15.53 -24.37
N SER A 15 -0.75 16.60 -24.56
CA SER A 15 -0.20 16.99 -25.87
C SER A 15 0.88 16.05 -26.40
N MET A 16 1.57 15.30 -25.54
CA MET A 16 2.59 14.30 -25.93
C MET A 16 2.02 12.89 -26.20
N GLY A 17 0.68 12.72 -26.20
CA GLY A 17 0.06 11.41 -26.44
C GLY A 17 0.18 10.43 -25.27
N MET A 18 0.73 10.85 -24.13
CA MET A 18 0.67 10.14 -22.85
C MET A 18 -0.70 10.40 -22.20
N GLY A 19 -1.75 9.85 -22.81
CA GLY A 19 -3.10 9.85 -22.23
C GLY A 19 -3.14 9.11 -20.90
N ASP A 20 -4.27 9.24 -20.18
CA ASP A 20 -4.59 8.82 -18.80
C ASP A 20 -4.15 7.40 -18.34
N ALA A 21 -3.55 6.58 -19.20
CA ALA A 21 -2.93 5.29 -18.93
C ALA A 21 -1.81 5.32 -17.87
N GLN A 22 -1.11 6.45 -17.67
CA GLN A 22 -0.11 6.57 -16.59
C GLN A 22 -0.73 6.84 -15.21
N LYS A 23 -1.88 7.52 -15.14
CA LYS A 23 -2.57 7.77 -13.87
C LYS A 23 -3.14 6.50 -13.26
N ALA A 24 -3.64 5.59 -14.09
CA ALA A 24 -4.20 4.32 -13.63
C ALA A 24 -3.13 3.40 -13.00
N LYS A 25 -1.88 3.44 -13.50
CA LYS A 25 -0.81 2.55 -13.04
C LYS A 25 -0.25 2.90 -11.65
N TYR A 26 -0.41 4.15 -11.22
CA TYR A 26 0.18 4.67 -9.98
C TYR A 26 -0.86 5.36 -9.11
N THR A 27 -1.99 4.68 -8.85
CA THR A 27 -2.91 5.15 -7.81
C THR A 27 -2.19 4.99 -6.47
N ALA A 28 -1.83 6.12 -5.85
CA ALA A 28 -1.12 6.13 -4.57
C ALA A 28 -1.89 5.32 -3.51
N GLY A 29 -1.16 4.50 -2.75
CA GLY A 29 -1.73 3.70 -1.66
C GLY A 29 -2.48 2.43 -2.08
N LYS A 30 -2.56 2.12 -3.38
CA LYS A 30 -3.12 0.84 -3.85
C LYS A 30 -2.03 -0.13 -4.26
N TYR A 31 -2.24 -1.42 -3.94
CA TYR A 31 -1.42 -2.50 -4.45
C TYR A 31 -1.73 -2.73 -5.93
N ASN A 32 -0.69 -2.75 -6.75
CA ASN A 32 -0.78 -3.15 -8.15
C ASN A 32 -0.49 -4.65 -8.24
N ALA A 33 -1.51 -5.46 -8.57
CA ALA A 33 -1.35 -6.91 -8.67
C ALA A 33 -0.47 -7.34 -9.86
N ASP A 34 -0.39 -6.55 -10.92
CA ASP A 34 0.42 -6.86 -12.10
C ASP A 34 1.92 -6.75 -11.79
N THR A 35 2.31 -5.70 -11.06
CA THR A 35 3.72 -5.43 -10.70
C THR A 35 4.10 -5.94 -9.31
N GLY A 36 3.11 -6.29 -8.49
CA GLY A 36 3.29 -6.66 -7.09
C GLY A 36 3.84 -5.52 -6.23
N SER A 37 3.50 -4.27 -6.53
CA SER A 37 4.08 -3.11 -5.85
C SER A 37 3.05 -2.08 -5.41
N ILE A 38 3.40 -1.29 -4.41
CA ILE A 38 2.60 -0.16 -3.92
C ILE A 38 3.40 1.12 -4.22
N PHE A 39 2.76 2.09 -4.85
CA PHE A 39 3.33 3.44 -4.93
C PHE A 39 2.83 4.25 -3.73
N SER A 40 3.75 4.69 -2.87
CA SER A 40 3.43 5.45 -1.67
C SER A 40 4.50 6.50 -1.44
N ASN A 41 4.08 7.72 -1.05
CA ASN A 41 4.98 8.83 -0.72
C ASN A 41 6.15 9.01 -1.73
N GLY A 42 5.84 9.04 -3.03
CA GLY A 42 6.81 9.28 -4.09
C GLY A 42 7.77 8.13 -4.41
N HIS A 43 7.63 6.95 -3.80
CA HIS A 43 8.49 5.79 -4.07
C HIS A 43 7.67 4.50 -4.23
N VAL A 44 8.33 3.48 -4.81
CA VAL A 44 7.76 2.14 -5.02
C VAL A 44 8.20 1.23 -3.89
N ILE A 45 7.23 0.64 -3.20
CA ILE A 45 7.43 -0.46 -2.26
C ILE A 45 7.19 -1.76 -3.03
N ASN A 46 8.21 -2.62 -3.11
CA ASN A 46 8.14 -3.85 -3.90
C ASN A 46 7.49 -5.01 -3.13
N LYS A 47 7.12 -6.07 -3.85
CA LYS A 47 6.48 -7.27 -3.30
C LYS A 47 7.24 -7.89 -2.14
N GLN A 48 8.56 -8.00 -2.26
CA GLN A 48 9.40 -8.61 -1.24
C GLN A 48 9.34 -7.81 0.06
N THR A 49 9.46 -6.49 0.00
CA THR A 49 9.31 -5.61 1.16
C THR A 49 7.93 -5.73 1.78
N ILE A 50 6.86 -5.77 0.96
CA ILE A 50 5.48 -5.93 1.45
C ILE A 50 5.31 -7.26 2.21
N GLU A 51 5.75 -8.37 1.63
CA GLU A 51 5.68 -9.71 2.25
C GLU A 51 6.51 -9.78 3.54
N GLN A 52 7.73 -9.22 3.54
CA GLN A 52 8.59 -9.17 4.72
C GLN A 52 7.97 -8.33 5.84
N SER A 53 7.41 -7.17 5.52
CA SER A 53 6.69 -6.33 6.49
C SER A 53 5.49 -7.07 7.07
N ARG A 54 4.69 -7.74 6.23
CA ARG A 54 3.53 -8.54 6.65
C ARG A 54 3.93 -9.64 7.63
N LEU A 55 4.97 -10.42 7.32
CA LEU A 55 5.48 -11.46 8.21
C LEU A 55 6.05 -10.90 9.50
N TYR A 56 6.76 -9.77 9.44
CA TYR A 56 7.31 -9.11 10.62
C TYR A 56 6.20 -8.71 11.59
N PHE A 57 5.18 -8.01 11.13
CA PHE A 57 4.08 -7.53 11.98
C PHE A 57 3.25 -8.68 12.55
N LEU A 58 2.98 -9.72 11.75
CA LEU A 58 2.35 -10.94 12.24
C LEU A 58 3.14 -11.59 13.39
N ASN A 59 4.46 -11.69 13.24
CA ASN A 59 5.32 -12.30 14.26
C ASN A 59 5.38 -11.45 15.53
N GLN A 60 5.43 -10.12 15.43
CA GLN A 60 5.40 -9.25 16.61
C GLN A 60 4.06 -9.35 17.34
N TYR A 61 2.96 -9.32 16.60
CA TYR A 61 1.62 -9.53 17.16
C TYR A 61 1.55 -10.84 17.94
N ARG A 62 1.89 -11.98 17.30
CA ARG A 62 1.82 -13.31 17.94
C ARG A 62 2.70 -13.41 19.19
N LYS A 63 3.89 -12.84 19.15
CA LYS A 63 4.84 -12.84 20.28
C LYS A 63 4.32 -12.08 21.50
N LEU A 64 3.53 -11.03 21.27
CA LEU A 64 3.01 -10.17 22.34
C LEU A 64 1.63 -10.62 22.81
N ALA A 65 0.77 -11.07 21.90
CA ALA A 65 -0.53 -11.64 22.23
C ALA A 65 -0.43 -12.91 23.10
N SER A 66 0.70 -13.63 23.05
CA SER A 66 0.96 -14.78 23.91
C SER A 66 1.38 -14.42 25.33
N LYS A 67 1.52 -13.13 25.67
CA LYS A 67 1.93 -12.67 27.00
C LYS A 67 0.72 -12.17 27.79
N ASP A 68 0.70 -12.48 29.09
CA ASP A 68 -0.32 -11.95 30.01
C ASP A 68 0.17 -10.66 30.70
N ASP A 69 0.47 -9.65 29.89
CA ASP A 69 0.90 -8.32 30.32
C ASP A 69 0.07 -7.27 29.57
N GLU A 70 -0.52 -6.30 30.28
CA GLU A 70 -1.40 -5.31 29.65
C GLU A 70 -0.66 -4.42 28.64
N GLY A 71 0.57 -4.02 28.93
CA GLY A 71 1.40 -3.25 27.98
C GLY A 71 1.73 -4.05 26.71
N ALA A 72 1.95 -5.36 26.84
CA ALA A 72 2.12 -6.25 25.70
C ALA A 72 0.83 -6.39 24.87
N LYS A 73 -0.35 -6.40 25.50
CA LYS A 73 -1.66 -6.48 24.80
C LYS A 73 -1.92 -5.22 23.98
N ASP A 74 -1.67 -4.03 24.53
CA ASP A 74 -1.81 -2.76 23.80
C ASP A 74 -0.89 -2.72 22.57
N LEU A 75 0.36 -3.12 22.74
CA LEU A 75 1.32 -3.14 21.64
C LEU A 75 1.00 -4.24 20.60
N ALA A 76 0.44 -5.38 21.03
CA ALA A 76 -0.05 -6.41 20.12
C ALA A 76 -1.16 -5.85 19.22
N ALA A 77 -2.12 -5.10 19.77
CA ALA A 77 -3.20 -4.47 19.00
C ALA A 77 -2.67 -3.50 17.93
N ILE A 78 -1.62 -2.72 18.25
CA ILE A 78 -0.96 -1.84 17.26
C ILE A 78 -0.39 -2.65 16.10
N TYR A 79 0.28 -3.76 16.38
CA TYR A 79 0.84 -4.62 15.33
C TYR A 79 -0.22 -5.37 14.53
N GLU A 80 -1.34 -5.74 15.17
CA GLU A 80 -2.50 -6.32 14.50
C GLU A 80 -3.08 -5.35 13.47
N VAL A 81 -3.30 -4.08 13.85
CA VAL A 81 -3.78 -3.04 12.93
C VAL A 81 -2.83 -2.87 11.74
N ALA A 82 -1.52 -2.84 11.98
CA ALA A 82 -0.53 -2.72 10.91
C ALA A 82 -0.55 -3.93 9.96
N PHE A 83 -0.66 -5.15 10.50
CA PHE A 83 -0.75 -6.38 9.72
C PHE A 83 -2.02 -6.41 8.86
N GLU A 84 -3.17 -6.09 9.45
CA GLU A 84 -4.46 -6.09 8.75
C GLU A 84 -4.52 -5.01 7.66
N ALA A 85 -3.98 -3.82 7.93
CA ALA A 85 -3.86 -2.78 6.91
C ALA A 85 -3.05 -3.26 5.70
N ILE A 86 -1.96 -4.01 5.92
CA ILE A 86 -1.17 -4.59 4.82
C ILE A 86 -1.98 -5.64 4.05
N ASN A 87 -2.73 -6.51 4.73
CA ASN A 87 -3.60 -7.49 4.07
C ASN A 87 -4.65 -6.80 3.19
N MET A 88 -5.34 -5.79 3.72
CA MET A 88 -6.35 -5.03 2.97
C MET A 88 -5.75 -4.34 1.73
N MET A 89 -4.56 -3.75 1.88
CA MET A 89 -3.87 -3.14 0.74
C MET A 89 -3.59 -4.16 -0.36
N VAL A 90 -3.14 -5.36 -0.01
CA VAL A 90 -2.85 -6.44 -0.98
C VAL A 90 -4.12 -7.04 -1.58
N GLU A 91 -5.18 -7.22 -0.78
CA GLU A 91 -6.45 -7.80 -1.22
C GLU A 91 -7.22 -6.87 -2.16
N SER A 92 -7.28 -5.57 -1.84
CA SER A 92 -7.94 -4.56 -2.68
C SER A 92 -7.30 -4.39 -4.07
N GLY A 93 -6.07 -4.88 -4.26
CA GLY A 93 -5.38 -4.86 -5.55
C GLY A 93 -5.63 -6.09 -6.41
N LYS A 94 -6.25 -7.15 -5.87
CA LYS A 94 -6.58 -8.35 -6.65
C LYS A 94 -7.84 -8.08 -7.48
N PRO A 95 -7.87 -8.44 -8.78
CA PRO A 95 -9.10 -8.39 -9.55
C PRO A 95 -10.13 -9.35 -8.93
N ASP A 96 -11.39 -8.91 -8.81
CA ASP A 96 -12.52 -9.77 -8.47
C ASP A 96 -12.49 -10.98 -9.40
N SER A 97 -12.15 -12.14 -8.85
CA SER A 97 -12.23 -13.39 -9.60
C SER A 97 -13.70 -13.75 -9.68
N PRO A 98 -14.32 -13.82 -10.87
CA PRO A 98 -15.67 -14.34 -10.98
C PRO A 98 -15.60 -15.82 -10.59
N GLN A 99 -16.34 -16.20 -9.55
CA GLN A 99 -16.62 -17.61 -9.21
C GLN A 99 -17.49 -18.25 -10.30
#